data_AF-A0AAV3UFJ8-F1
#
_entry.id   AF-A0AAV3UFJ8-F1
#
_cell.length_a   1.000
_cell.length_b   1.000
_cell.length_c   1.000
_cell.angle_alpha   90.00
_cell.angle_beta   90.00
_cell.angle_gamma   90.00
#
_symmetry.space_group_name_H-M   'P 1'
#
loop_
_entity.id
_entity.type
_entity.pdbx_description
1 polymer ?
#
loop_
_entity_poly.entity_id
_entity_poly.type
_entity_poly.pdbx_seq_one_letter_code
_entity_poly.pdbx_strand_id
1 'polypeptide(L)'
;MPRQRLVDELPIPSEHLTEIAAVTLPDSVAKLSDEYDTVVGDRDKFLWQWIYTLFPSFTLSSVPAEYAETARTQKTILTMFVTLLDDLAEKGNDRETLEEACQIPYRPETVNPDREGVKTEQLRFIKRVWSAFEDGIEDAPKHDEYRDIFDCDLRQTLTAIDYSRVLNDHVEIANMAGIEHYDPHNMLMFPYADVDLMFSPSFAASDLSTLRSVIWELQRMARIGN
;
A
#
# COMPACT_ATOMS: atom_id res chain seq x y z
N MET A 1 22.31 -0.55 -18.22
CA MET A 1 22.06 0.10 -19.53
C MET A 1 21.53 1.51 -19.28
N PRO A 2 21.77 2.51 -20.14
CA PRO A 2 21.38 3.89 -19.86
C PRO A 2 19.87 4.09 -19.99
N ARG A 3 19.29 4.79 -19.01
CA ARG A 3 17.85 5.05 -18.72
C ARG A 3 17.00 5.52 -19.90
N GLN A 4 17.61 6.09 -20.94
CA GLN A 4 16.92 6.60 -22.13
C GLN A 4 16.22 5.49 -22.95
N ARG A 5 16.82 4.29 -23.04
CA ARG A 5 16.29 3.22 -23.91
C ARG A 5 14.97 2.59 -23.42
N LEU A 6 14.72 2.60 -22.11
CA LEU A 6 13.47 2.06 -21.54
C LEU A 6 12.25 2.94 -21.82
N VAL A 7 12.46 4.26 -22.02
CA VAL A 7 11.39 5.21 -22.34
C VAL A 7 10.98 5.12 -23.81
N ASP A 8 11.91 4.79 -24.71
CA ASP A 8 11.66 4.69 -26.15
C ASP A 8 11.01 3.35 -26.58
N GLU A 9 11.03 2.32 -25.73
CA GLU A 9 10.58 0.95 -26.06
C GLU A 9 9.18 0.61 -25.51
N LEU A 10 8.56 1.48 -24.71
CA LEU A 10 7.22 1.26 -24.15
C LEU A 10 6.13 1.96 -25.00
N PRO A 11 4.96 1.33 -25.24
CA PRO A 11 3.85 1.90 -26.01
C PRO A 11 3.02 2.92 -25.21
N ILE A 12 3.61 3.52 -24.17
CA ILE A 12 3.01 4.61 -23.40
C ILE A 12 3.51 5.91 -24.03
N PRO A 13 2.62 6.82 -24.50
CA PRO A 13 3.05 8.10 -25.04
C PRO A 13 4.00 8.78 -24.04
N SER A 14 5.20 9.15 -24.49
CA SER A 14 6.23 9.76 -23.64
C SER A 14 5.74 11.02 -22.91
N GLU A 15 4.71 11.67 -23.45
CA GLU A 15 4.00 12.79 -22.83
C GLU A 15 3.35 12.41 -21.49
N HIS A 16 2.66 11.27 -21.39
CA HIS A 16 2.04 10.84 -20.12
C HIS A 16 3.07 10.50 -19.04
N LEU A 17 4.19 9.87 -19.41
CA LEU A 17 5.27 9.61 -18.47
C LEU A 17 5.91 10.92 -17.99
N THR A 18 5.99 11.92 -18.87
CA THR A 18 6.50 13.26 -18.51
C THR A 18 5.54 13.99 -17.58
N GLU A 19 4.22 13.89 -17.81
CA GLU A 19 3.19 14.46 -16.94
C GLU A 19 3.24 13.88 -15.53
N ILE A 20 3.36 12.55 -15.40
CA ILE A 20 3.51 11.88 -14.10
C ILE A 20 4.79 12.32 -13.40
N ALA A 21 5.92 12.35 -14.12
CA ALA A 21 7.20 12.77 -13.55
C ALA A 21 7.20 14.23 -13.06
N ALA A 22 6.32 15.07 -13.59
CA ALA A 22 6.14 16.46 -13.18
C ALA A 22 5.22 16.64 -11.97
N VAL A 23 4.53 15.59 -11.51
CA VAL A 23 3.63 15.66 -10.35
C VAL A 23 4.43 15.98 -9.09
N THR A 24 4.00 17.04 -8.40
CA THR A 24 4.53 17.40 -7.09
C THR A 24 3.83 16.56 -6.03
N LEU A 25 4.61 15.77 -5.30
CA LEU A 25 4.14 14.99 -4.17
C LEU A 25 3.92 15.90 -2.95
N PRO A 26 2.92 15.62 -2.10
CA PRO A 26 2.80 16.25 -0.78
C PRO A 26 4.08 16.09 0.03
N ASP A 27 4.40 17.07 0.87
CA ASP A 27 5.66 17.11 1.65
C ASP A 27 5.92 15.84 2.46
N SER A 28 4.87 15.24 3.03
CA SER A 28 4.97 13.97 3.78
C SER A 28 5.45 12.83 2.88
N VAL A 29 4.81 12.64 1.72
CA VAL A 29 5.17 11.60 0.73
C VAL A 29 6.54 11.87 0.14
N ALA A 30 6.87 13.13 -0.16
CA ALA A 30 8.17 13.50 -0.72
C ALA A 30 9.31 13.16 0.25
N LYS A 31 9.18 13.49 1.54
CA LYS A 31 10.18 13.15 2.57
C LYS A 31 10.35 11.64 2.71
N LEU A 32 9.25 10.90 2.79
CA LEU A 32 9.29 9.44 2.87
C LEU A 32 9.91 8.82 1.61
N SER A 33 9.63 9.39 0.44
CA SER A 33 10.22 8.94 -0.84
C SER A 33 11.73 9.15 -0.87
N ASP A 34 12.22 10.31 -0.44
CA ASP A 34 13.65 10.61 -0.45
C ASP A 34 14.39 9.71 0.58
N GLU A 35 13.73 9.41 1.71
CA GLU A 35 14.25 8.45 2.69
C GLU A 35 14.22 7.00 2.19
N TYR A 36 13.17 6.60 1.45
CA TYR A 36 13.09 5.30 0.80
C TYR A 36 14.28 5.06 -0.13
N ASP A 37 14.61 6.04 -0.96
CA ASP A 37 15.74 5.97 -1.90
C ASP A 37 17.08 5.79 -1.16
N THR A 38 17.20 6.36 0.04
CA THR A 38 18.40 6.28 0.87
C THR A 38 18.51 4.94 1.62
N VAL A 39 17.42 4.47 2.21
CA VAL A 39 17.41 3.29 3.12
C VAL A 39 17.22 1.98 2.36
N VAL A 40 16.43 1.98 1.28
CA VAL A 40 16.04 0.78 0.52
C VAL A 40 16.58 0.85 -0.90
N GLY A 41 16.33 1.93 -1.63
CA GLY A 41 16.91 2.19 -2.96
C GLY A 41 16.35 1.36 -4.13
N ASP A 42 15.27 0.60 -3.90
CA ASP A 42 14.75 -0.38 -4.87
C ASP A 42 13.67 0.16 -5.82
N ARG A 43 13.05 1.28 -5.48
CA ARG A 43 11.93 1.89 -6.19
C ARG A 43 12.22 3.38 -6.31
N ASP A 44 12.02 3.93 -7.50
CA ASP A 44 12.28 5.35 -7.73
C ASP A 44 11.07 6.22 -7.35
N LYS A 45 11.34 7.53 -7.19
CA LYS A 45 10.32 8.54 -6.89
C LYS A 45 9.16 8.55 -7.88
N PHE A 46 9.42 8.13 -9.12
CA PHE A 46 8.41 8.07 -10.17
C PHE A 46 7.28 7.08 -9.81
N LEU A 47 7.59 5.96 -9.15
CA LEU A 47 6.56 5.03 -8.66
C LEU A 47 5.54 5.75 -7.75
N TRP A 48 6.01 6.54 -6.80
CA TRP A 48 5.15 7.27 -5.87
C TRP A 48 4.35 8.38 -6.57
N GLN A 49 4.96 9.06 -7.54
CA GLN A 49 4.25 10.03 -8.39
C GLN A 49 3.14 9.35 -9.21
N TRP A 50 3.42 8.18 -9.77
CA TRP A 50 2.45 7.41 -10.53
C TRP A 50 1.29 6.93 -9.65
N ILE A 51 1.58 6.28 -8.51
CA ILE A 51 0.58 5.85 -7.52
C ILE A 51 -0.28 7.05 -7.07
N TYR A 52 0.36 8.16 -6.69
CA TYR A 52 -0.36 9.36 -6.28
C TYR A 52 -1.30 9.82 -7.41
N THR A 53 -0.86 9.81 -8.67
CA THR A 53 -1.67 10.19 -9.85
C THR A 53 -2.87 9.27 -10.10
N LEU A 54 -2.78 8.00 -9.73
CA LEU A 54 -3.85 7.04 -9.95
C LEU A 54 -5.06 7.25 -9.03
N PHE A 55 -4.83 7.57 -7.75
CA PHE A 55 -5.86 7.56 -6.73
C PHE A 55 -7.14 8.36 -7.05
N PRO A 56 -7.09 9.57 -7.63
CA PRO A 56 -8.30 10.29 -8.03
C PRO A 56 -9.26 9.49 -8.94
N SER A 57 -8.75 8.50 -9.68
CA SER A 57 -9.56 7.68 -10.61
C SER A 57 -10.47 6.67 -9.90
N PHE A 58 -10.18 6.33 -8.64
CA PHE A 58 -10.96 5.35 -7.87
C PHE A 58 -11.17 5.75 -6.41
N THR A 59 -10.99 7.03 -6.07
CA THR A 59 -11.46 7.59 -4.79
C THR A 59 -12.99 7.57 -4.74
N LEU A 60 -13.58 7.17 -3.61
CA LEU A 60 -15.03 7.19 -3.45
C LEU A 60 -15.60 8.61 -3.62
N SER A 61 -16.70 8.74 -4.37
CA SER A 61 -17.37 10.03 -4.59
C SER A 61 -17.98 10.63 -3.33
N SER A 62 -18.07 9.87 -2.25
CA SER A 62 -18.50 10.32 -0.92
C SER A 62 -17.43 11.08 -0.16
N VAL A 63 -16.16 11.05 -0.62
CA VAL A 63 -15.07 11.85 -0.04
C VAL A 63 -15.25 13.32 -0.48
N PRO A 64 -15.57 14.24 0.45
CA PRO A 64 -15.66 15.67 0.15
C PRO A 64 -14.32 16.23 -0.34
N ALA A 65 -14.38 17.28 -1.16
CA ALA A 65 -13.19 17.91 -1.74
C ALA A 65 -12.17 18.38 -0.69
N GLU A 66 -12.62 18.77 0.50
CA GLU A 66 -11.75 19.19 1.61
C GLU A 66 -10.86 18.06 2.17
N TYR A 67 -11.26 16.80 2.01
CA TYR A 67 -10.49 15.64 2.45
C TYR A 67 -9.79 14.91 1.30
N ALA A 68 -10.03 15.30 0.05
CA ALA A 68 -9.54 14.57 -1.12
C ALA A 68 -8.01 14.49 -1.18
N GLU A 69 -7.30 15.57 -0.84
CA GLU A 69 -5.83 15.57 -0.79
C GLU A 69 -5.30 14.70 0.35
N THR A 70 -5.91 14.78 1.54
CA THR A 70 -5.53 13.96 2.70
C THR A 70 -5.73 12.48 2.41
N ALA A 71 -6.91 12.07 1.96
CA ALA A 71 -7.20 10.67 1.61
C ALA A 71 -6.22 10.15 0.56
N ARG A 72 -5.95 10.93 -0.50
CA ARG A 72 -4.98 10.59 -1.55
C ARG A 72 -3.55 10.42 -1.00
N THR A 73 -3.15 11.32 -0.11
CA THR A 73 -1.85 11.29 0.57
C THR A 73 -1.72 10.03 1.42
N GLN A 74 -2.71 9.73 2.26
CA GLN A 74 -2.69 8.57 3.15
C GLN A 74 -2.73 7.25 2.38
N LYS A 75 -3.52 7.16 1.31
CA LYS A 75 -3.48 5.98 0.43
C LYS A 75 -2.11 5.76 -0.17
N THR A 76 -1.38 6.83 -0.52
CA THR A 76 -0.01 6.72 -1.06
C THR A 76 0.98 6.25 0.01
N ILE A 77 0.91 6.80 1.22
CA ILE A 77 1.75 6.36 2.34
C ILE A 77 1.46 4.90 2.69
N LEU A 78 0.20 4.48 2.67
CA LEU A 78 -0.20 3.09 2.86
C LEU A 78 0.37 2.17 1.77
N THR A 79 0.35 2.60 0.51
CA THR A 79 1.01 1.85 -0.58
C THR A 79 2.51 1.72 -0.34
N MET A 80 3.19 2.78 0.11
CA MET A 80 4.61 2.72 0.46
C MET A 80 4.87 1.71 1.57
N PHE A 81 4.03 1.69 2.61
CA PHE A 81 4.13 0.73 3.71
C PHE A 81 4.04 -0.71 3.19
N VAL A 82 3.01 -1.04 2.41
CA VAL A 82 2.85 -2.40 1.88
C VAL A 82 3.94 -2.76 0.87
N THR A 83 4.38 -1.82 0.03
CA THR A 83 5.50 -2.05 -0.90
C THR A 83 6.79 -2.40 -0.16
N LEU A 84 7.05 -1.79 1.00
CA LEU A 84 8.21 -2.14 1.83
C LEU A 84 8.13 -3.58 2.35
N LEU A 85 6.94 -4.05 2.75
CA LEU A 85 6.74 -5.42 3.21
C LEU A 85 6.86 -6.42 2.07
N ASP A 86 6.30 -6.10 0.91
CA ASP A 86 6.38 -6.90 -0.32
C ASP A 86 7.84 -7.05 -0.79
N ASP A 87 8.60 -5.95 -0.82
CA ASP A 87 10.03 -5.99 -1.17
C ASP A 87 10.85 -6.83 -0.17
N LEU A 88 10.51 -6.83 1.13
CA LEU A 88 11.12 -7.72 2.13
C LEU A 88 10.79 -9.20 1.88
N ALA A 89 9.55 -9.48 1.49
CA ALA A 89 9.07 -10.83 1.19
C ALA A 89 9.72 -11.40 -0.09
N GLU A 90 9.93 -10.59 -1.12
CA GLU A 90 10.40 -11.05 -2.44
C GLU A 90 11.92 -10.93 -2.63
N LYS A 91 12.48 -9.72 -2.48
CA LYS A 91 13.84 -9.42 -2.97
C LYS A 91 14.94 -9.84 -2.02
N GLY A 92 14.65 -9.80 -0.72
CA GLY A 92 15.61 -10.17 0.33
C GLY A 92 15.40 -11.56 0.90
N ASN A 93 14.21 -12.15 0.72
CA ASN A 93 13.65 -13.19 1.60
C ASN A 93 13.98 -12.89 3.08
N ASP A 94 13.85 -11.62 3.47
CA ASP A 94 14.26 -11.12 4.78
C ASP A 94 13.12 -11.34 5.76
N ARG A 95 12.94 -12.62 6.06
CA ARG A 95 11.84 -13.13 6.86
C ARG A 95 11.84 -12.52 8.26
N GLU A 96 13.01 -12.39 8.87
CA GLU A 96 13.16 -11.84 10.21
C GLU A 96 12.67 -10.40 10.27
N THR A 97 13.06 -9.54 9.32
CA THR A 97 12.59 -8.15 9.28
C THR A 97 11.10 -8.08 8.94
N LEU A 98 10.61 -8.91 8.02
CA LEU A 98 9.20 -8.97 7.66
C LEU A 98 8.31 -9.37 8.85
N GLU A 99 8.71 -10.39 9.61
CA GLU A 99 7.97 -10.87 10.78
C GLU A 99 7.78 -9.76 11.83
N GLU A 100 8.84 -9.00 12.11
CA GLU A 100 8.77 -7.84 13.01
C GLU A 100 7.95 -6.70 12.41
N ALA A 101 8.10 -6.43 11.11
CA ALA A 101 7.40 -5.35 10.43
C ALA A 101 5.88 -5.57 10.38
N CYS A 102 5.43 -6.81 10.17
CA CYS A 102 4.01 -7.17 10.19
C CYS A 102 3.33 -6.99 11.57
N GLN A 103 4.10 -6.90 12.66
CA GLN A 103 3.54 -6.58 13.98
C GLN A 103 3.25 -5.09 14.16
N ILE A 104 3.88 -4.21 13.39
CA ILE A 104 3.82 -2.74 13.60
C ILE A 104 2.37 -2.22 13.67
N PRO A 105 1.44 -2.61 12.78
CA PRO A 105 0.06 -2.10 12.81
C PRO A 105 -0.75 -2.48 14.05
N TYR A 106 -0.43 -3.61 14.71
CA TYR A 106 -1.32 -4.21 15.72
C TYR A 106 -0.68 -4.36 17.10
N ARG A 107 0.64 -4.53 17.14
CA ARG A 107 1.42 -4.82 18.35
C ARG A 107 2.78 -4.12 18.30
N PRO A 108 2.84 -2.80 18.09
CA PRO A 108 4.09 -2.06 17.94
C PRO A 108 5.03 -2.18 19.16
N GLU A 109 4.48 -2.53 20.33
CA GLU A 109 5.21 -2.80 21.57
C GLU A 109 5.97 -4.14 21.57
N THR A 110 5.59 -5.07 20.70
CA THR A 110 6.23 -6.39 20.59
C THR A 110 7.37 -6.43 19.59
N VAL A 111 7.49 -5.42 18.74
CA VAL A 111 8.50 -5.30 17.70
C VAL A 111 9.90 -5.25 18.33
N ASN A 112 10.77 -6.20 17.98
CA ASN A 112 12.13 -6.30 18.48
C ASN A 112 13.17 -5.91 17.40
N PRO A 113 13.63 -4.64 17.38
CA PRO A 113 14.61 -4.18 16.39
C PRO A 113 16.03 -4.77 16.57
N ASP A 114 16.29 -5.41 17.71
CA ASP A 114 17.58 -6.01 18.07
C ASP A 114 17.58 -7.54 17.89
N ARG A 115 16.48 -8.12 17.38
CA ARG A 115 16.42 -9.55 17.05
C ARG A 115 17.45 -9.89 15.97
N GLU A 116 18.13 -11.03 16.14
CA GLU A 116 19.09 -11.53 15.16
C GLU A 116 18.46 -11.67 13.77
N GLY A 117 19.16 -11.20 12.73
CA GLY A 117 18.70 -11.21 11.35
C GLY A 117 17.90 -9.98 10.92
N VAL A 118 17.38 -9.18 11.85
CA VAL A 118 16.58 -8.00 11.54
C VAL A 118 17.43 -6.84 11.03
N LYS A 119 17.04 -6.25 9.89
CA LYS A 119 17.60 -5.00 9.39
C LYS A 119 17.00 -3.81 10.14
N THR A 120 17.64 -3.46 11.25
CA THR A 120 17.17 -2.43 12.17
C THR A 120 16.86 -1.07 11.51
N GLU A 121 17.68 -0.62 10.56
CA GLU A 121 17.46 0.67 9.88
C GLU A 121 16.20 0.65 9.01
N GLN A 122 16.02 -0.40 8.22
CA GLN A 122 14.84 -0.60 7.38
C GLN A 122 13.58 -0.77 8.23
N LEU A 123 13.63 -1.53 9.32
CA LEU A 123 12.50 -1.68 10.25
C LEU A 123 12.08 -0.35 10.89
N ARG A 124 13.06 0.49 11.30
CA ARG A 124 12.77 1.83 11.80
C ARG A 124 12.12 2.72 10.75
N PHE A 125 12.53 2.60 9.49
CA PHE A 125 11.92 3.33 8.38
C PHE A 125 10.47 2.87 8.14
N ILE A 126 10.21 1.55 8.10
CA ILE A 126 8.85 1.01 7.99
C ILE A 126 7.96 1.54 9.12
N LYS A 127 8.46 1.56 10.37
CA LYS A 127 7.73 2.13 11.50
C LYS A 127 7.42 3.62 11.32
N ARG A 128 8.32 4.41 10.73
CA ARG A 128 8.07 5.82 10.40
C ARG A 128 6.99 5.98 9.34
N VAL A 129 7.02 5.19 8.27
CA VAL A 129 6.00 5.20 7.23
C VAL A 129 4.63 4.86 7.83
N TRP A 130 4.54 3.83 8.67
CA TRP A 130 3.31 3.48 9.36
C TRP A 130 2.82 4.59 10.30
N SER A 131 3.72 5.20 11.08
CA SER A 131 3.34 6.30 11.98
C SER A 131 2.80 7.50 11.19
N ALA A 132 3.42 7.84 10.05
CA ALA A 132 2.94 8.91 9.18
C ALA A 132 1.57 8.62 8.55
N PHE A 133 1.25 7.34 8.34
CA PHE A 133 -0.10 6.92 7.91
C PHE A 133 -1.11 7.13 9.04
N GLU A 134 -0.83 6.61 10.24
CA GLU A 134 -1.70 6.72 11.42
C GLU A 134 -1.96 8.19 11.79
N ASP A 135 -0.92 9.01 11.90
CA ASP A 135 -1.02 10.45 12.19
C ASP A 135 -1.92 11.17 11.17
N GLY A 136 -1.95 10.69 9.93
CA GLY A 136 -2.69 11.30 8.84
C GLY A 136 -4.16 10.91 8.76
N ILE A 137 -4.59 9.86 9.47
CA ILE A 137 -5.99 9.41 9.54
C ILE A 137 -6.61 9.64 10.92
N GLU A 138 -5.82 10.01 11.93
CA GLU A 138 -6.27 10.19 13.32
C GLU A 138 -7.49 11.14 13.44
N ASP A 139 -7.47 12.26 12.71
CA ASP A 139 -8.53 13.26 12.71
C ASP A 139 -9.65 12.99 11.68
N ALA A 140 -9.67 11.81 11.04
CA ALA A 140 -10.67 11.53 10.02
C ALA A 140 -12.09 11.48 10.65
N PRO A 141 -13.12 12.10 10.02
CA PRO A 141 -14.46 12.22 10.61
C PRO A 141 -15.12 10.91 11.03
N LYS A 142 -14.73 9.82 10.38
CA LYS A 142 -15.25 8.46 10.59
C LYS A 142 -14.14 7.47 10.94
N HIS A 143 -13.00 7.94 11.48
CA HIS A 143 -11.86 7.10 11.88
C HIS A 143 -12.31 5.89 12.71
N ASP A 144 -12.89 6.15 13.89
CA ASP A 144 -13.28 5.10 14.83
C ASP A 144 -14.39 4.18 14.28
N GLU A 145 -15.26 4.70 13.41
CA GLU A 145 -16.36 3.93 12.83
C GLU A 145 -15.86 2.86 11.85
N TYR A 146 -14.79 3.15 11.11
CA TYR A 146 -14.25 2.24 10.09
C TYR A 146 -12.93 1.58 10.49
N ARG A 147 -12.36 1.91 11.67
CA ARG A 147 -11.06 1.39 12.11
C ARG A 147 -11.00 -0.14 12.16
N ASP A 148 -11.99 -0.77 12.78
CA ASP A 148 -12.01 -2.23 12.91
C ASP A 148 -12.11 -2.94 11.55
N ILE A 149 -12.78 -2.31 10.57
CA ILE A 149 -12.91 -2.82 9.20
C ILE A 149 -11.57 -2.70 8.49
N PHE A 150 -10.94 -1.52 8.56
CA PHE A 150 -9.61 -1.30 8.02
C PHE A 150 -8.59 -2.29 8.59
N ASP A 151 -8.58 -2.52 9.90
CA ASP A 151 -7.67 -3.48 10.53
C ASP A 151 -7.95 -4.92 10.08
N CYS A 152 -9.21 -5.27 9.82
CA CYS A 152 -9.56 -6.58 9.27
C CYS A 152 -9.03 -6.76 7.83
N ASP A 153 -9.17 -5.72 7.00
CA ASP A 153 -8.79 -5.76 5.60
C ASP A 153 -7.27 -5.64 5.41
N LEU A 154 -6.58 -4.86 6.26
CA LEU A 154 -5.13 -4.81 6.29
C LEU A 154 -4.52 -6.17 6.68
N ARG A 155 -5.13 -6.92 7.62
CA ARG A 155 -4.67 -8.29 7.94
C ARG A 155 -4.76 -9.22 6.73
N GLN A 156 -5.78 -9.06 5.89
CA GLN A 156 -5.90 -9.86 4.66
C GLN A 156 -4.77 -9.52 3.68
N THR A 157 -4.42 -8.23 3.53
CA THR A 157 -3.26 -7.82 2.73
C THR A 157 -1.96 -8.41 3.27
N LEU A 158 -1.69 -8.31 4.58
CA LEU A 158 -0.47 -8.91 5.16
C LEU A 158 -0.43 -10.44 5.01
N THR A 159 -1.59 -11.09 5.12
CA THR A 159 -1.72 -12.53 4.88
C THR A 159 -1.40 -12.88 3.43
N ALA A 160 -1.81 -12.05 2.46
CA ALA A 160 -1.48 -12.26 1.04
C ALA A 160 0.02 -12.13 0.76
N ILE A 161 0.70 -11.18 1.40
CA ILE A 161 2.16 -11.02 1.29
C ILE A 161 2.88 -12.26 1.85
N ASP A 162 2.49 -12.72 3.05
CA ASP A 162 3.09 -13.93 3.62
C ASP A 162 2.77 -15.19 2.81
N TYR A 163 1.55 -15.29 2.29
CA TYR A 163 1.17 -16.39 1.38
C TYR A 163 2.05 -16.42 0.13
N SER A 164 2.27 -15.26 -0.52
CA SER A 164 3.16 -15.15 -1.68
C SER A 164 4.59 -15.59 -1.33
N ARG A 165 5.12 -15.14 -0.19
CA ARG A 165 6.44 -15.55 0.30
C ARG A 165 6.54 -17.07 0.49
N VAL A 166 5.58 -17.68 1.20
CA VAL A 166 5.57 -19.13 1.44
C VAL A 166 5.42 -19.90 0.13
N LEU A 167 4.60 -19.42 -0.80
CA LEU A 167 4.41 -20.02 -2.12
C LEU A 167 5.72 -20.04 -2.93
N ASN A 168 6.49 -18.96 -2.87
CA ASN A 168 7.79 -18.86 -3.55
C ASN A 168 8.82 -19.87 -3.01
N ASP A 169 8.79 -20.17 -1.70
CA ASP A 169 9.64 -21.18 -1.06
C ASP A 169 9.11 -22.61 -1.24
N HIS A 170 7.80 -22.78 -1.41
CA HIS A 170 7.09 -24.07 -1.40
C HIS A 170 6.05 -24.15 -2.51
N VAL A 171 6.51 -24.26 -3.76
CA VAL A 171 5.63 -24.35 -4.94
C VAL A 171 4.60 -25.48 -4.88
N GLU A 172 4.81 -26.50 -4.04
CA GLU A 172 3.90 -27.62 -3.84
C GLU A 172 2.54 -27.22 -3.25
N ILE A 173 2.46 -26.06 -2.57
CA ILE A 173 1.18 -25.55 -2.05
C ILE A 173 0.36 -24.83 -3.14
N ALA A 174 0.96 -24.57 -4.31
CA ALA A 174 0.34 -23.83 -5.40
C ALA A 174 -0.95 -24.50 -5.86
N ASN A 175 -2.05 -23.75 -5.80
CA ASN A 175 -3.33 -24.17 -6.37
C ASN A 175 -4.16 -22.93 -6.73
N MET A 176 -5.04 -23.09 -7.73
CA MET A 176 -5.83 -21.98 -8.26
C MET A 176 -6.73 -21.34 -7.21
N ALA A 177 -7.35 -22.14 -6.33
CA ALA A 177 -8.23 -21.60 -5.30
C ALA A 177 -7.47 -20.71 -4.30
N GLY A 178 -6.25 -21.11 -3.92
CA GLY A 178 -5.38 -20.31 -3.07
C GLY A 178 -4.96 -19.00 -3.74
N ILE A 179 -4.49 -19.07 -4.99
CA ILE A 179 -4.09 -17.89 -5.76
C ILE A 179 -5.27 -16.93 -5.95
N GLU A 180 -6.44 -17.43 -6.36
CA GLU A 180 -7.63 -16.60 -6.56
C GLU A 180 -8.15 -15.96 -5.26
N HIS A 181 -7.88 -16.60 -4.11
CA HIS A 181 -8.33 -16.10 -2.82
C HIS A 181 -7.35 -15.10 -2.21
N TYR A 182 -6.06 -15.42 -2.11
CA TYR A 182 -5.09 -14.61 -1.38
C TYR A 182 -4.50 -13.48 -2.22
N ASP A 183 -4.02 -13.76 -3.44
CA ASP A 183 -3.27 -12.80 -4.24
C ASP A 183 -3.97 -11.45 -4.46
N PRO A 184 -5.29 -11.37 -4.73
CA PRO A 184 -5.94 -10.09 -4.95
C PRO A 184 -5.85 -9.12 -3.77
N HIS A 185 -5.72 -9.62 -2.54
CA HIS A 185 -5.62 -8.77 -1.35
C HIS A 185 -4.30 -7.98 -1.27
N ASN A 186 -3.26 -8.38 -2.02
CA ASN A 186 -2.03 -7.58 -2.16
C ASN A 186 -2.28 -6.27 -2.94
N MET A 187 -3.42 -6.12 -3.63
CA MET A 187 -3.75 -4.89 -4.36
C MET A 187 -4.26 -3.73 -3.46
N LEU A 188 -4.42 -3.95 -2.15
CA LEU A 188 -4.88 -2.96 -1.16
C LEU A 188 -6.24 -2.29 -1.44
N MET A 189 -7.06 -2.80 -2.36
CA MET A 189 -8.30 -2.10 -2.75
C MET A 189 -9.29 -1.93 -1.59
N PHE A 190 -9.36 -2.90 -0.67
CA PHE A 190 -10.15 -2.76 0.56
C PHE A 190 -9.56 -1.68 1.49
N PRO A 191 -8.30 -1.76 1.94
CA PRO A 191 -7.69 -0.69 2.73
C PRO A 191 -7.80 0.71 2.10
N TYR A 192 -7.69 0.84 0.78
CA TYR A 192 -7.90 2.12 0.10
C TYR A 192 -9.33 2.64 0.23
N ALA A 193 -10.33 1.78 0.06
CA ALA A 193 -11.72 2.15 0.24
C ALA A 193 -12.03 2.48 1.71
N ASP A 194 -11.41 1.79 2.66
CA ASP A 194 -11.58 2.06 4.08
C ASP A 194 -11.02 3.43 4.47
N VAL A 195 -9.86 3.83 3.92
CA VAL A 195 -9.34 5.20 4.06
C VAL A 195 -10.35 6.22 3.50
N ASP A 196 -10.93 5.96 2.33
CA ASP A 196 -11.95 6.85 1.77
C ASP A 196 -13.22 6.90 2.64
N LEU A 197 -13.64 5.79 3.23
CA LEU A 197 -14.78 5.70 4.15
C LEU A 197 -14.53 6.54 5.42
N MET A 198 -13.32 6.48 5.99
CA MET A 198 -12.93 7.31 7.14
C MET A 198 -13.09 8.83 6.86
N PHE A 199 -12.91 9.24 5.60
CA PHE A 199 -13.08 10.63 5.13
C PHE A 199 -14.43 10.90 4.45
N SER A 200 -15.41 10.00 4.54
CA SER A 200 -16.72 10.11 3.89
C SER A 200 -17.86 10.30 4.90
N PRO A 201 -18.03 11.50 5.52
CA PRO A 201 -19.06 11.72 6.54
C PRO A 201 -20.50 11.55 6.04
N SER A 202 -20.71 11.60 4.72
CA SER A 202 -22.01 11.43 4.05
C SER A 202 -22.27 10.01 3.55
N PHE A 203 -21.34 9.07 3.69
CA PHE A 203 -21.52 7.70 3.21
C PHE A 203 -22.60 6.98 4.03
N ALA A 204 -23.50 6.27 3.35
CA ALA A 204 -24.56 5.53 4.00
C ALA A 204 -24.09 4.12 4.39
N ALA A 205 -24.10 3.81 5.69
CA ALA A 205 -23.70 2.49 6.20
C ALA A 205 -24.48 1.32 5.58
N SER A 206 -25.72 1.54 5.11
CA SER A 206 -26.53 0.55 4.39
C SER A 206 -25.92 0.11 3.06
N ASP A 207 -25.05 0.93 2.47
CA ASP A 207 -24.45 0.67 1.15
C ASP A 207 -23.11 -0.07 1.26
N LEU A 208 -22.59 -0.25 2.49
CA LEU A 208 -21.29 -0.86 2.74
C LEU A 208 -21.17 -2.27 2.15
N SER A 209 -22.18 -3.14 2.32
CA SER A 209 -22.13 -4.50 1.76
C SER A 209 -22.05 -4.51 0.24
N THR A 210 -22.75 -3.58 -0.40
CA THR A 210 -22.73 -3.41 -1.86
C THR A 210 -21.37 -2.91 -2.31
N LEU A 211 -20.84 -1.88 -1.65
CA LEU A 211 -19.50 -1.35 -1.93
C LEU A 211 -18.43 -2.45 -1.81
N ARG A 212 -18.45 -3.23 -0.72
CA ARG A 212 -17.51 -4.33 -0.51
C ARG A 212 -17.57 -5.38 -1.60
N SER A 213 -18.76 -5.69 -2.11
CA SER A 213 -18.93 -6.62 -3.23
C SER A 213 -18.31 -6.09 -4.52
N VAL A 214 -18.41 -4.78 -4.77
CA VAL A 214 -17.75 -4.13 -5.93
C VAL A 214 -16.23 -4.13 -5.76
N ILE A 215 -15.71 -3.78 -4.58
CA ILE A 215 -14.28 -3.79 -4.29
C ILE A 215 -13.67 -5.18 -4.50
N TRP A 216 -14.40 -6.23 -4.11
CA TRP A 216 -13.96 -7.62 -4.32
C TRP A 216 -13.69 -7.93 -5.80
N GLU A 217 -14.54 -7.48 -6.71
CA GLU A 217 -14.32 -7.67 -8.15
C GLU A 217 -13.21 -6.73 -8.67
N LEU A 218 -13.17 -5.48 -8.19
CA LEU A 218 -12.12 -4.52 -8.56
C LEU A 218 -10.72 -5.02 -8.20
N GLN A 219 -10.51 -5.59 -7.02
CA GLN A 219 -9.20 -6.12 -6.63
C GLN A 219 -8.75 -7.29 -7.51
N ARG A 220 -9.67 -8.15 -7.94
CA ARG A 220 -9.36 -9.26 -8.85
C ARG A 220 -8.94 -8.74 -10.21
N MET A 221 -9.64 -7.73 -10.74
CA MET A 221 -9.25 -7.07 -11.99
C MET A 221 -7.91 -6.34 -11.85
N ALA A 222 -7.70 -5.63 -10.74
CA ALA A 222 -6.44 -4.95 -10.46
C ALA A 222 -5.26 -5.94 -10.42
N ARG A 223 -5.46 -7.13 -9.83
CA ARG A 223 -4.44 -8.19 -9.79
C ARG A 223 -4.15 -8.78 -11.17
N ILE A 224 -5.13 -8.89 -12.06
CA ILE A 224 -4.90 -9.34 -13.45
C ILE A 224 -4.08 -8.30 -14.23
N GLY A 225 -4.26 -7.01 -13.93
CA GLY A 225 -3.55 -5.91 -14.59
C GLY A 225 -2.14 -5.62 -14.05
N ASN A 226 -1.80 -6.16 -12.86
CA ASN A 226 -0.48 -6.09 -12.23
C ASN A 226 0.42 -7.19 -12.80
#